data_AF-A0A8G0PA44-F1
#
_entry.id   AF-A0A8G0PA44-F1
#
_cell.length_a   1.000
_cell.length_b   1.000
_cell.length_c   1.000
_cell.angle_alpha   90.00
_cell.angle_beta   90.00
_cell.angle_gamma   90.00
#
_symmetry.space_group_name_H-M   'P 1'
#
loop_
_entity.id
_entity.type
_entity.pdbx_description
1 polymer ?
#
loop_
_entity_poly.entity_id
_entity_poly.type
_entity_poly.pdbx_seq_one_letter_code
_entity_poly.pdbx_strand_id
1 'polypeptide(L)' 'MTKLELEAKIKELNEWLQNPENQKNSDYKKKVQARNYYVNRIIEIEEYGK' A
#
# COMPACT_ATOMS: atom_id res chain seq x y z
N MET A 1 5.22 -1.10 12.96
CA MET A 1 4.16 -0.57 12.09
C MET A 1 2.84 -1.09 12.62
N THR A 2 2.04 -0.20 13.17
CA THR A 2 0.67 -0.43 13.62
C THR A 2 -0.28 -0.47 12.42
N LYS A 3 -1.51 -0.96 12.61
CA LYS A 3 -2.56 -0.94 11.59
C LYS A 3 -2.78 0.47 11.02
N LEU A 4 -2.83 1.48 11.89
CA LEU A 4 -3.00 2.89 11.49
C LEU A 4 -1.87 3.39 10.58
N GLU A 5 -0.62 3.01 10.88
CA GLU A 5 0.52 3.37 10.03
C GLU A 5 0.46 2.69 8.65
N LEU A 6 -0.01 1.43 8.60
CA LEU A 6 -0.19 0.70 7.35
C LEU A 6 -1.30 1.31 6.49
N GLU A 7 -2.43 1.66 7.10
CA GLU A 7 -3.56 2.31 6.42
C GLU A 7 -3.15 3.67 5.83
N ALA A 8 -2.38 4.46 6.58
CA ALA A 8 -1.84 5.73 6.09
C ALA A 8 -0.94 5.50 4.87
N LYS A 9 -0.02 4.52 4.92
CA LYS A 9 0.87 4.20 3.81
C LYS A 9 0.12 3.69 2.57
N ILE A 10 -0.91 2.88 2.77
CA ILE A 10 -1.77 2.40 1.67
C ILE A 10 -2.50 3.57 1.02
N LYS A 11 -3.03 4.50 1.81
CA LYS A 11 -3.71 5.70 1.30
C LYS A 11 -2.77 6.55 0.44
N GLU A 12 -1.57 6.88 0.94
CA GLU A 12 -0.57 7.63 0.18
C GLU A 12 -0.21 6.94 -1.15
N LEU A 13 -0.05 5.62 -1.12
CA LEU A 13 0.26 4.84 -2.32
C LEU A 13 -0.91 4.79 -3.29
N ASN A 14 -2.13 4.67 -2.82
CA ASN A 14 -3.31 4.68 -3.68
C ASN A 14 -3.49 6.03 -4.37
N GLU A 15 -3.36 7.14 -3.64
CA GLU A 15 -3.41 8.49 -4.22
C GLU A 15 -2.35 8.66 -5.32
N TRP A 16 -1.13 8.20 -5.05
CA TRP A 16 -0.06 8.24 -6.04
C TRP A 16 -0.34 7.34 -7.26
N LEU A 17 -0.84 6.11 -7.04
CA LEU A 17 -1.11 5.13 -8.11
C LEU A 17 -2.34 5.47 -8.96
N GLN A 18 -3.29 6.24 -8.42
CA GLN A 18 -4.48 6.71 -9.13
C GLN A 18 -4.17 7.89 -10.06
N ASN A 19 -3.07 8.62 -9.86
CA ASN A 19 -2.67 9.67 -10.79
C ASN A 19 -2.22 9.05 -12.13
N PRO A 20 -2.89 9.35 -13.26
CA PRO A 20 -2.53 8.82 -14.58
C PRO A 20 -1.11 9.21 -15.02
N GLU A 21 -0.57 10.33 -14.57
CA GLU A 21 0.81 10.75 -14.87
C GLU A 21 1.85 9.78 -14.32
N ASN A 22 1.53 9.12 -13.21
CA ASN A 22 2.43 8.18 -12.55
C ASN A 22 2.44 6.80 -13.22
N GLN A 23 1.50 6.47 -14.11
CA GLN A 23 1.43 5.14 -14.75
C GLN A 23 2.68 4.80 -15.59
N LYS A 24 3.34 5.81 -16.15
CA LYS A 24 4.57 5.67 -16.94
C LYS A 24 5.84 5.80 -16.10
N ASN A 25 5.70 6.10 -14.81
CA ASN A 25 6.83 6.23 -13.90
C ASN A 25 7.48 4.85 -13.69
N SER A 26 8.81 4.79 -13.73
CA SER A 26 9.58 3.56 -13.56
C SER A 26 9.34 2.88 -12.20
N ASP A 27 8.93 3.65 -11.19
CA ASP A 27 8.61 3.14 -9.86
C ASP A 27 7.16 2.67 -9.72
N TYR A 28 6.31 2.79 -10.75
CA TYR A 28 4.89 2.42 -10.66
C TYR A 28 4.70 0.97 -10.18
N LYS A 29 5.43 0.03 -10.79
CA LYS A 29 5.39 -1.39 -10.37
C LYS A 29 5.85 -1.59 -8.93
N LYS A 30 6.88 -0.88 -8.48
CA LYS A 30 7.38 -0.96 -7.10
C LYS A 30 6.36 -0.41 -6.11
N LYS A 31 5.67 0.68 -6.45
CA LYS A 31 4.61 1.29 -5.63
C LYS A 31 3.39 0.36 -5.52
N VAL A 32 3.01 -0.33 -6.61
CA VAL A 32 1.99 -1.38 -6.59
C VAL A 32 2.38 -2.52 -5.64
N GLN A 33 3.61 -3.02 -5.74
CA GLN A 33 4.13 -4.07 -4.85
C GLN A 33 4.13 -3.63 -3.39
N ALA A 34 4.59 -2.40 -3.11
CA ALA A 34 4.60 -1.84 -1.76
C ALA A 34 3.19 -1.73 -1.17
N ARG A 35 2.21 -1.27 -1.95
CA ARG A 35 0.81 -1.19 -1.52
C ARG A 35 0.28 -2.59 -1.19
N ASN A 36 0.50 -3.56 -2.08
CA ASN A 36 0.04 -4.93 -1.88
C ASN A 36 0.68 -5.55 -0.63
N TYR A 37 1.96 -5.29 -0.38
CA TYR A 37 2.64 -5.71 0.84
C TYR A 37 1.94 -5.15 2.08
N TYR A 38 1.68 -3.83 2.14
CA TYR A 38 1.01 -3.24 3.31
C TYR A 38 -0.43 -3.73 3.48
N VAL A 39 -1.18 -3.95 2.40
CA VAL A 39 -2.53 -4.55 2.46
C VAL A 39 -2.46 -5.95 3.06
N ASN A 40 -1.54 -6.80 2.60
CA ASN A 40 -1.37 -8.13 3.16
C ASN A 40 -0.98 -8.08 4.64
N ARG A 41 -0.12 -7.14 5.05
CA ARG A 41 0.22 -6.94 6.48
C ARG A 41 -1.00 -6.60 7.32
N ILE A 42 -1.95 -5.80 6.80
CA ILE A 42 -3.21 -5.50 7.51
C ILE A 42 -4.05 -6.77 7.63
N ILE A 43 -4.22 -7.51 6.53
CA ILE A 43 -4.97 -8.78 6.54
C ILE A 43 -4.37 -9.74 7.57
N GLU A 44 -3.03 -9.87 7.62
CA GLU A 44 -2.37 -10.71 8.63
C GLU A 44 -2.66 -10.23 10.06
N ILE A 45 -2.71 -8.93 10.32
CA ILE A 45 -3.05 -8.37 11.63
C ILE A 45 -4.51 -8.66 11.99
N GLU A 46 -5.42 -8.61 11.01
CA GLU A 46 -6.85 -8.86 11.21
C GLU A 46 -7.20 -10.35 11.35
N GLU A 47 -6.55 -11.22 10.58
CA GLU A 47 -6.77 -12.67 10.58
C GLU A 47 -6.01 -13.41 11.68
N TYR A 48 -4.78 -12.97 12.00
CA TYR A 48 -3.92 -13.61 13.01
C TYR A 48 -3.74 -12.74 14.26
N GLY A 49 -4.55 -11.70 14.40
CA GLY A 49 -4.60 -10.86 15.60
C GLY A 49 -4.96 -11.66 16.84
N LYS A 50 -3.95 -12.02 17.62
CA LYS A 50 -4.06 -12.26 19.07
C LYS A 50 -4.37 -10.97 19.79
#